data_AF-A0A1V6BRG0-F1
#
_entry.id   AF-A0A1V6BRG0-F1
#
_cell.length_a   1.000
_cell.length_b   1.000
_cell.length_c   1.000
_cell.angle_alpha   90.00
_cell.angle_beta   90.00
_cell.angle_gamma   90.00
#
_symmetry.space_group_name_H-M   'P 1'
#
loop_
_entity.id
_entity.type
_entity.pdbx_description
1 polymer ?
#
loop_
_entity_poly.entity_id
_entity_poly.type
_entity_poly.pdbx_seq_one_letter_code
_entity_poly.pdbx_strand_id
1 'polypeptide(L)'
;MQDIDFVLAKIHGIHSKSVVGDNYERLRKIDSIDSLNKELFGGDKIGGASKRLYTDIEKKFKIKVYKEITELSKYFDYKNVFINNTILKYEIENVKNLVNAHILKIKTDIELFEVKLENTLNYDMVNKLDYTDFANLKKILEPTIFNFVINLVENKNDKYFIENELDKFYYRKLVESTSRLSKTERDKLKPIILEEMNWQNIVWALRTKLYYNKIFSDVEQSFLTESGLISKAKISKIFDLEFIRDEQDKILSGFPTIYRELIKSATSEEGDIDIPKLEIDVDYRLYSLYIKNFYLEFNILAIIAFIHIKMKEYNNVVKIVESIRYKTSL
;
A
#
# COMPACT_ATOMS: atom_id res chain seq x y z
N MET A 1 15.93 20.12 16.04
CA MET A 1 16.89 19.00 16.24
C MET A 1 16.46 18.13 17.41
N GLN A 2 16.00 18.69 18.54
CA GLN A 2 15.42 17.95 19.69
C GLN A 2 14.23 17.02 19.34
N ASP A 3 13.41 17.33 18.33
CA ASP A 3 12.22 16.50 18.02
C ASP A 3 12.55 15.18 17.30
N ILE A 4 13.61 15.13 16.49
CA ILE A 4 13.97 13.92 15.73
C ILE A 4 14.47 12.84 16.67
N ASP A 5 15.38 13.17 17.60
CA ASP A 5 15.94 12.18 18.53
C ASP A 5 14.87 11.58 19.45
N PHE A 6 13.93 12.41 19.92
CA PHE A 6 12.76 11.95 20.68
C PHE A 6 11.90 11.00 19.86
N VAL A 7 11.56 11.38 18.61
CA VAL A 7 10.78 10.53 17.72
C VAL A 7 11.49 9.21 17.43
N LEU A 8 12.80 9.25 17.20
CA LEU A 8 13.60 8.05 16.96
C LEU A 8 13.59 7.11 18.16
N ALA A 9 13.80 7.62 19.37
CA ALA A 9 13.68 6.81 20.59
C ALA A 9 12.28 6.19 20.73
N LYS A 10 11.22 6.97 20.44
CA LYS A 10 9.83 6.51 20.47
C LYS A 10 9.59 5.39 19.46
N ILE A 11 10.00 5.56 18.19
CA ILE A 11 9.76 4.53 17.16
C ILE A 11 10.56 3.26 17.41
N HIS A 12 11.79 3.34 17.95
CA HIS A 12 12.56 2.15 18.35
C HIS A 12 11.88 1.40 19.50
N GLY A 13 11.37 2.13 20.50
CA GLY A 13 10.59 1.55 21.59
C GLY A 13 9.33 0.84 21.09
N ILE A 14 8.59 1.46 20.16
CA ILE A 14 7.40 0.86 19.55
C ILE A 14 7.80 -0.36 18.70
N HIS A 15 8.85 -0.25 17.89
CA HIS A 15 9.31 -1.28 16.97
C HIS A 15 9.70 -2.59 17.66
N SER A 16 10.25 -2.51 18.88
CA SER A 16 10.57 -3.70 19.69
C SER A 16 9.38 -4.64 19.91
N LYS A 17 8.15 -4.11 19.82
CA LYS A 17 6.89 -4.84 19.99
C LYS A 17 6.15 -5.07 18.68
N SER A 18 6.69 -4.61 17.55
CA SER A 18 6.03 -4.74 16.25
C SER A 18 5.92 -6.21 15.85
N VAL A 19 4.80 -6.59 15.25
CA VAL A 19 4.53 -7.92 14.66
C VAL A 19 5.33 -8.14 13.36
N VAL A 20 6.66 -8.15 13.48
CA VAL A 20 7.63 -8.44 12.42
C VAL A 20 8.76 -9.31 13.00
N GLY A 21 9.53 -10.00 12.15
CA GLY A 21 10.64 -10.86 12.59
C GLY A 21 10.17 -11.91 13.61
N ASP A 22 10.90 -12.04 14.72
CA ASP A 22 10.63 -13.05 15.75
C ASP A 22 9.24 -12.90 16.40
N ASN A 23 8.74 -11.67 16.54
CA ASN A 23 7.38 -11.45 17.05
C ASN A 23 6.32 -11.99 16.10
N TYR A 24 6.53 -11.88 14.79
CA TYR A 24 5.65 -12.48 13.79
C TYR A 24 5.70 -14.00 13.86
N GLU A 25 6.89 -14.60 13.89
CA GLU A 25 7.05 -16.05 14.01
C GLU A 25 6.46 -16.63 15.30
N ARG A 26 6.51 -15.87 16.40
CA ARG A 26 5.85 -16.24 17.65
C ARG A 26 4.33 -16.21 17.52
N LEU A 27 3.76 -15.16 16.92
CA LEU A 27 2.31 -15.01 16.78
C LEU A 27 1.71 -15.99 15.76
N ARG A 28 2.46 -16.41 14.73
CA ARG A 28 2.05 -17.45 13.78
C ARG A 28 1.73 -18.80 14.43
N LYS A 29 2.27 -19.07 15.62
CA LYS A 29 2.04 -20.32 16.36
C LYS A 29 0.71 -20.33 17.12
N ILE A 30 -0.01 -19.22 17.14
CA ILE A 30 -1.34 -19.13 17.77
C ILE A 30 -2.38 -19.74 16.84
N ASP A 31 -3.14 -20.69 17.35
CA ASP A 31 -4.13 -21.48 16.60
C ASP A 31 -5.59 -21.01 16.77
N SER A 32 -5.82 -20.03 17.64
CA SER A 32 -7.14 -19.59 18.06
C SER A 32 -7.26 -18.06 18.07
N ILE A 33 -8.38 -17.58 17.53
CA ILE A 33 -8.63 -16.15 17.36
C ILE A 33 -8.74 -15.41 18.71
N ASP A 34 -9.26 -16.07 19.74
CA ASP A 34 -9.34 -15.54 21.11
C ASP A 34 -7.96 -15.35 21.73
N SER A 35 -7.06 -16.33 21.55
CA SER A 35 -5.67 -16.24 22.02
C SER A 35 -4.92 -15.14 21.29
N LEU A 36 -5.14 -14.99 19.99
CA LEU A 36 -4.56 -13.89 19.22
C LEU A 36 -5.06 -12.53 19.71
N ASN A 37 -6.37 -12.39 19.95
CA ASN A 37 -6.95 -11.15 20.51
C ASN A 37 -6.32 -10.81 21.87
N LYS A 38 -6.19 -11.81 22.76
CA LYS A 38 -5.58 -11.63 24.08
C LYS A 38 -4.13 -11.18 23.97
N GLU A 39 -3.37 -11.76 23.06
CA GLU A 39 -1.96 -11.44 22.85
C GLU A 39 -1.78 -10.03 22.24
N LEU A 40 -2.60 -9.65 21.28
CA LEU A 40 -2.50 -8.34 20.61
C LEU A 40 -3.04 -7.18 21.46
N PHE A 41 -4.05 -7.43 22.31
CA PHE A 41 -4.81 -6.38 23.00
C PHE A 41 -5.00 -6.59 24.50
N GLY A 42 -4.34 -7.56 25.13
CA GLY A 42 -4.34 -7.75 26.58
C GLY A 42 -5.64 -8.31 27.18
N GLY A 43 -6.54 -8.86 26.35
CA GLY A 43 -7.76 -9.52 26.82
C GLY A 43 -8.99 -8.61 26.97
N ASP A 44 -8.99 -7.44 26.31
CA ASP A 44 -10.23 -6.68 26.09
C ASP A 44 -11.29 -7.63 25.49
N LYS A 45 -12.39 -7.85 26.22
CA LYS A 45 -13.53 -8.65 25.72
C LYS A 45 -14.16 -7.90 24.55
N ILE A 46 -13.81 -8.29 23.33
CA ILE A 46 -14.60 -7.96 22.15
C ILE A 46 -15.86 -8.83 22.24
N GLY A 47 -16.94 -8.25 22.75
CA GLY A 47 -18.22 -8.93 22.85
C GLY A 47 -18.78 -9.21 21.46
N GLY A 48 -18.67 -10.45 20.98
CA GLY A 48 -19.22 -10.83 19.68
C GLY A 48 -19.03 -12.32 19.36
N ALA A 49 -19.87 -12.84 18.46
CA ALA A 49 -19.68 -14.16 17.87
C ALA A 49 -18.32 -14.25 17.16
N SER A 50 -17.64 -15.40 17.20
CA SER A 50 -16.27 -15.58 16.68
C SER A 50 -16.06 -15.05 15.26
N LYS A 51 -17.09 -15.07 14.40
CA LYS A 51 -17.03 -14.53 13.02
C LYS A 51 -16.81 -13.02 12.96
N ARG A 52 -17.35 -12.24 13.91
CA ARG A 52 -17.10 -10.78 14.01
C ARG A 52 -15.71 -10.48 14.54
N LEU A 53 -15.21 -11.35 15.43
CA LEU A 53 -13.91 -11.18 16.08
C LEU A 53 -12.74 -11.10 15.08
N TYR A 54 -12.76 -11.86 13.99
CA TYR A 54 -11.72 -11.76 12.94
C TYR A 54 -11.65 -10.36 12.34
N THR A 55 -12.79 -9.85 11.86
CA THR A 55 -12.89 -8.50 11.27
C THR A 55 -12.59 -7.41 12.30
N ASP A 56 -13.03 -7.58 13.54
CA ASP A 56 -12.81 -6.62 14.61
C ASP A 56 -11.32 -6.50 14.98
N ILE A 57 -10.58 -7.62 15.00
CA ILE A 57 -9.13 -7.64 15.23
C ILE A 57 -8.40 -6.89 14.12
N GLU A 58 -8.71 -7.20 12.85
CA GLU A 58 -8.10 -6.53 11.69
C GLU A 58 -8.35 -5.02 11.73
N LYS A 59 -9.60 -4.60 11.96
CA LYS A 59 -9.99 -3.20 12.06
C LYS A 59 -9.30 -2.50 13.24
N LYS A 60 -9.34 -3.08 14.44
CA LYS A 60 -8.71 -2.52 15.65
C LYS A 60 -7.20 -2.39 15.47
N PHE A 61 -6.56 -3.37 14.83
CA PHE A 61 -5.13 -3.34 14.57
C PHE A 61 -4.76 -2.29 13.52
N LYS A 62 -5.55 -2.16 12.44
CA LYS A 62 -5.37 -1.11 11.44
C LYS A 62 -5.47 0.28 12.05
N ILE A 63 -6.47 0.51 12.90
CA ILE A 63 -6.64 1.78 13.64
C ILE A 63 -5.43 2.05 14.53
N LYS A 64 -4.93 1.03 15.26
CA LYS A 64 -3.72 1.15 16.08
C LYS A 64 -2.51 1.56 15.25
N VAL A 65 -2.21 0.82 14.19
CA VAL A 65 -1.08 1.09 13.26
C VAL A 65 -1.17 2.51 12.70
N TYR A 66 -2.35 2.90 12.25
CA TYR A 66 -2.56 4.23 11.70
C TYR A 66 -2.42 5.34 12.75
N LYS A 67 -2.92 5.14 13.97
CA LYS A 67 -2.73 6.07 15.08
C LYS A 67 -1.25 6.25 15.41
N GLU A 68 -0.48 5.16 15.42
CA GLU A 68 0.97 5.23 15.62
C GLU A 68 1.66 6.04 14.52
N ILE A 69 1.30 5.85 13.25
CA ILE A 69 1.84 6.60 12.10
C ILE A 69 1.45 8.09 12.16
N THR A 70 0.20 8.41 12.49
CA THR A 70 -0.28 9.80 12.55
C THR A 70 0.17 10.54 13.80
N GLU A 71 0.38 9.86 14.92
CA GLU A 71 1.05 10.48 16.06
C GLU A 71 2.48 10.91 15.70
N LEU A 72 3.16 10.21 14.79
CA LEU A 72 4.48 10.63 14.33
C LEU A 72 4.44 11.92 13.52
N SER A 73 3.46 12.09 12.63
CA SER A 73 3.38 13.31 11.80
C SER A 73 3.22 14.59 12.62
N LYS A 74 2.62 14.50 13.82
CA LYS A 74 2.49 15.62 14.77
C LYS A 74 3.82 16.21 15.20
N TYR A 75 4.88 15.41 15.31
CA TYR A 75 6.21 15.87 15.72
C TYR A 75 7.00 16.55 14.60
N PHE A 76 6.50 16.51 13.37
CA PHE A 76 7.12 17.18 12.22
C PHE A 76 6.32 18.41 11.78
N ASP A 77 5.53 19.00 12.70
CA ASP A 77 4.71 20.20 12.49
C ASP A 77 3.70 20.08 11.33
N TYR A 78 3.35 18.87 10.88
CA TYR A 78 2.71 18.65 9.57
C TYR A 78 3.48 19.31 8.39
N LYS A 79 4.74 19.73 8.57
CA LYS A 79 5.55 20.47 7.58
C LYS A 79 6.49 19.58 6.77
N ASN A 80 6.79 18.37 7.24
CA ASN A 80 7.60 17.44 6.45
C ASN A 80 6.75 16.83 5.33
N VAL A 81 6.87 17.42 4.14
CA VAL A 81 6.13 17.04 2.93
C VAL A 81 6.36 15.57 2.56
N PHE A 82 7.54 15.01 2.81
CA PHE A 82 7.81 13.62 2.49
C PHE A 82 7.00 12.68 3.39
N ILE A 83 7.02 12.90 4.71
CA ILE A 83 6.24 12.10 5.66
C ILE A 83 4.74 12.23 5.34
N ASN A 84 4.24 13.44 5.12
CA ASN A 84 2.84 13.64 4.79
C ASN A 84 2.44 12.90 3.50
N ASN A 85 3.27 12.97 2.46
CA ASN A 85 3.02 12.23 1.22
C ASN A 85 3.12 10.72 1.41
N THR A 86 3.92 10.23 2.36
CA THR A 86 3.97 8.79 2.69
C THR A 86 2.66 8.33 3.33
N ILE A 87 2.11 9.14 4.25
CA ILE A 87 0.83 8.87 4.93
C ILE A 87 -0.36 9.04 3.98
N LEU A 88 -0.22 9.85 2.92
CA LEU A 88 -1.27 10.07 1.91
C LEU A 88 -1.79 8.78 1.27
N LYS A 89 -0.99 7.70 1.27
CA LYS A 89 -1.41 6.36 0.81
C LYS A 89 -2.71 5.90 1.49
N TYR A 90 -2.88 6.17 2.79
CA TYR A 90 -4.10 5.81 3.52
C TYR A 90 -5.31 6.60 3.06
N GLU A 91 -5.13 7.89 2.76
CA GLU A 91 -6.23 8.71 2.24
C GLU A 91 -6.60 8.33 0.82
N ILE A 92 -5.61 7.96 0.01
CA ILE A 92 -5.84 7.43 -1.33
C ILE A 92 -6.70 6.18 -1.28
N GLU A 93 -6.46 5.25 -0.36
CA GLU A 93 -7.34 4.09 -0.16
C GLU A 93 -8.76 4.50 0.24
N ASN A 94 -8.93 5.55 1.06
CA ASN A 94 -10.26 6.09 1.37
C ASN A 94 -10.95 6.67 0.12
N VAL A 95 -10.22 7.39 -0.73
CA VAL A 95 -10.77 7.91 -1.99
C VAL A 95 -11.13 6.76 -2.94
N LYS A 96 -10.30 5.70 -3.04
CA LYS A 96 -10.63 4.50 -3.81
C LYS A 96 -11.91 3.84 -3.30
N ASN A 97 -12.05 3.69 -1.99
CA ASN A 97 -13.27 3.15 -1.36
C ASN A 97 -14.50 4.00 -1.66
N LEU A 98 -14.38 5.33 -1.58
CA LEU A 98 -15.46 6.26 -1.89
C LEU A 98 -15.90 6.17 -3.36
N VAL A 99 -14.94 6.17 -4.29
CA VAL A 99 -15.21 6.02 -5.74
C VAL A 99 -15.83 4.66 -6.03
N ASN A 100 -15.30 3.59 -5.43
CA ASN A 100 -15.85 2.24 -5.59
C ASN A 100 -17.30 2.17 -5.08
N ALA A 101 -17.59 2.77 -3.93
CA ALA A 101 -18.94 2.84 -3.40
C ALA A 101 -19.88 3.64 -4.32
N HIS A 102 -19.41 4.72 -4.94
CA HIS A 102 -20.16 5.47 -5.95
C HIS A 102 -20.46 4.64 -7.21
N ILE A 103 -19.46 3.93 -7.75
CA ILE A 103 -19.59 3.12 -8.96
C ILE A 103 -20.54 1.95 -8.71
N LEU A 104 -20.39 1.26 -7.58
CA LEU A 104 -21.21 0.11 -7.19
C LEU A 104 -22.57 0.48 -6.59
N LYS A 105 -22.86 1.78 -6.43
CA LYS A 105 -24.09 2.30 -5.80
C LYS A 105 -24.33 1.72 -4.39
N ILE A 106 -23.24 1.59 -3.63
CA ILE A 106 -23.28 1.18 -2.22
C ILE A 106 -23.80 2.36 -1.39
N LYS A 107 -24.84 2.13 -0.59
CA LYS A 107 -25.51 3.15 0.21
C LYS A 107 -24.63 3.74 1.32
N THR A 108 -24.99 4.94 1.77
CA THR A 108 -24.26 5.78 2.75
C THR A 108 -24.29 5.31 4.20
N ASP A 109 -25.12 4.32 4.53
CA ASP A 109 -25.27 3.77 5.87
C ASP A 109 -24.18 2.75 6.24
N ILE A 110 -23.26 2.45 5.31
CA ILE A 110 -22.13 1.57 5.54
C ILE A 110 -20.90 2.40 5.95
N GLU A 111 -20.23 1.99 7.03
CA GLU A 111 -18.95 2.57 7.44
C GLU A 111 -17.88 2.22 6.39
N LEU A 112 -17.63 3.16 5.46
CA LEU A 112 -16.69 2.96 4.35
C LEU A 112 -15.21 3.00 4.77
N PHE A 113 -14.89 3.71 5.85
CA PHE A 113 -13.51 4.02 6.22
C PHE A 113 -13.19 3.52 7.61
N GLU A 114 -12.25 2.58 7.68
CA GLU A 114 -11.70 2.10 8.95
C GLU A 114 -10.79 3.13 9.61
N VAL A 115 -10.23 4.03 8.80
CA VAL A 115 -9.20 5.01 9.17
C VAL A 115 -9.54 6.35 8.52
N LYS A 116 -9.47 7.46 9.26
CA LYS A 116 -9.81 8.81 8.77
C LYS A 116 -8.65 9.77 9.03
N LEU A 117 -8.16 10.47 8.00
CA LEU A 117 -7.11 11.48 8.14
C LEU A 117 -7.69 12.87 8.40
N GLU A 118 -7.26 13.48 9.50
CA GLU A 118 -7.58 14.88 9.77
C GLU A 118 -7.06 15.76 8.61
N ASN A 119 -7.84 16.77 8.21
CA ASN A 119 -7.48 17.78 7.21
C ASN A 119 -7.25 17.27 5.76
N THR A 120 -7.93 16.19 5.37
CA THR A 120 -7.91 15.65 4.00
C THR A 120 -9.32 15.61 3.40
N LEU A 121 -10.00 14.46 3.36
CA LEU A 121 -11.43 14.41 3.10
C LEU A 121 -12.22 15.02 4.27
N ASN A 122 -13.31 15.71 3.94
CA ASN A 122 -14.30 16.11 4.94
C ASN A 122 -15.22 14.92 5.23
N TYR A 123 -14.84 14.10 6.22
CA TYR A 123 -15.59 12.91 6.60
C TYR A 123 -17.01 13.19 7.09
N ASP A 124 -17.25 14.36 7.69
CA ASP A 124 -18.61 14.77 8.07
C ASP A 124 -19.49 14.99 6.84
N MET A 125 -18.93 15.56 5.78
CA MET A 125 -19.62 15.73 4.51
C MET A 125 -19.86 14.37 3.83
N VAL A 126 -18.88 13.46 3.85
CA VAL A 126 -19.05 12.10 3.29
C VAL A 126 -20.19 11.35 4.00
N ASN A 127 -20.29 11.46 5.32
CA ASN A 127 -21.35 10.78 6.08
C ASN A 127 -22.74 11.40 5.87
N LYS A 128 -22.82 12.67 5.47
CA LYS A 128 -24.09 13.42 5.31
C LYS A 128 -24.64 13.39 3.89
N LEU A 129 -23.77 13.32 2.89
CA LEU A 129 -24.15 13.37 1.49
C LEU A 129 -24.27 11.97 0.91
N ASP A 130 -25.26 11.78 0.04
CA ASP A 130 -25.35 10.58 -0.79
C ASP A 130 -24.29 10.59 -1.88
N TYR A 131 -23.14 9.97 -1.60
CA TYR A 131 -22.03 9.86 -2.55
C TYR A 131 -22.33 8.91 -3.72
N THR A 132 -23.48 8.22 -3.75
CA THR A 132 -23.91 7.49 -4.96
C THR A 132 -24.42 8.43 -6.06
N ASP A 133 -24.81 9.66 -5.68
CA ASP A 133 -25.08 10.77 -6.59
C ASP A 133 -23.78 11.48 -7.00
N PHE A 134 -23.62 11.73 -8.31
CA PHE A 134 -22.39 12.31 -8.85
C PHE A 134 -22.19 13.77 -8.42
N ALA A 135 -23.25 14.57 -8.31
CA ALA A 135 -23.13 15.97 -7.88
C ALA A 135 -22.67 16.07 -6.43
N ASN A 136 -23.11 15.16 -5.57
CA ASN A 136 -22.64 15.05 -4.19
C ASN A 136 -21.20 14.53 -4.10
N LEU A 137 -20.83 13.50 -4.89
CA LEU A 137 -19.44 13.04 -4.98
C LEU A 137 -18.51 14.18 -5.41
N LYS A 138 -18.93 14.98 -6.39
CA LYS A 138 -18.20 16.17 -6.85
C LYS A 138 -17.97 17.16 -5.70
N LYS A 139 -19.01 17.52 -4.95
CA LYS A 139 -18.89 18.40 -3.78
C LYS A 139 -17.89 17.88 -2.74
N ILE A 140 -17.82 16.55 -2.56
CA ILE A 140 -16.88 15.92 -1.63
C ILE A 140 -15.44 16.08 -2.08
N LEU A 141 -15.16 15.84 -3.36
CA LEU A 141 -13.79 15.76 -3.90
C LEU A 141 -13.24 17.11 -4.37
N GLU A 142 -14.09 18.04 -4.80
CA GLU A 142 -13.71 19.34 -5.37
C GLU A 142 -12.81 20.20 -4.47
N PRO A 143 -13.03 20.32 -3.15
CA PRO A 143 -12.15 21.11 -2.28
C PRO A 143 -10.84 20.39 -1.92
N THR A 144 -10.60 19.17 -2.42
CA THR A 144 -9.46 18.34 -2.05
C THR A 144 -8.42 18.26 -3.15
N ILE A 145 -7.23 17.73 -2.80
CA ILE A 145 -6.17 17.44 -3.78
C ILE A 145 -6.55 16.32 -4.77
N PHE A 146 -7.67 15.63 -4.54
CA PHE A 146 -8.18 14.53 -5.37
C PHE A 146 -9.24 14.99 -6.39
N ASN A 147 -9.41 16.30 -6.59
CA ASN A 147 -10.42 16.84 -7.53
C ASN A 147 -10.29 16.29 -8.96
N PHE A 148 -9.09 15.88 -9.39
CA PHE A 148 -8.86 15.28 -10.70
C PHE A 148 -9.66 13.98 -10.92
N VAL A 149 -10.02 13.27 -9.84
CA VAL A 149 -10.84 12.05 -9.88
C VAL A 149 -12.24 12.33 -10.41
N ILE A 150 -12.77 13.55 -10.21
CA ILE A 150 -14.12 13.94 -10.66
C ILE A 150 -14.26 13.70 -12.16
N ASN A 151 -13.28 14.18 -12.95
CA ASN A 151 -13.29 14.02 -14.41
C ASN A 151 -13.14 12.55 -14.82
N LEU A 152 -12.38 11.75 -14.07
CA LEU A 152 -12.23 10.32 -14.37
C LEU A 152 -13.54 9.56 -14.18
N VAL A 153 -14.27 9.88 -13.10
CA VAL A 153 -15.60 9.31 -12.82
C VAL A 153 -16.64 9.80 -13.83
N GLU A 154 -16.65 11.11 -14.16
CA GLU A 154 -17.57 11.71 -15.14
C GLU A 154 -17.46 11.05 -16.53
N ASN A 155 -16.22 10.82 -16.96
CA ASN A 155 -15.90 10.17 -18.23
C ASN A 155 -16.12 8.65 -18.20
N LYS A 156 -16.67 8.09 -17.10
CA LYS A 156 -16.96 6.66 -16.93
C LYS A 156 -15.73 5.77 -17.16
N ASN A 157 -14.56 6.21 -16.71
CA ASN A 157 -13.37 5.37 -16.75
C ASN A 157 -13.58 4.11 -15.91
N ASP A 158 -13.00 3.00 -16.35
CA ASP A 158 -13.03 1.75 -15.61
C ASP A 158 -12.46 1.96 -14.20
N LYS A 159 -13.07 1.33 -13.18
CA LYS A 159 -12.69 1.45 -11.77
C LYS A 159 -11.17 1.31 -11.57
N TYR A 160 -10.59 0.25 -12.14
CA TYR A 160 -9.17 -0.05 -12.02
C TYR A 160 -8.29 1.09 -12.54
N PHE A 161 -8.75 1.82 -13.57
CA PHE A 161 -7.99 2.93 -14.15
C PHE A 161 -7.97 4.13 -13.20
N ILE A 162 -9.10 4.40 -12.55
CA ILE A 162 -9.20 5.46 -11.52
C ILE A 162 -8.29 5.13 -10.34
N GLU A 163 -8.29 3.88 -9.88
CA GLU A 163 -7.41 3.42 -8.79
C GLU A 163 -5.93 3.59 -9.17
N ASN A 164 -5.56 3.23 -10.40
CA ASN A 164 -4.18 3.40 -10.87
C ASN A 164 -3.77 4.87 -11.04
N GLU A 165 -4.67 5.78 -11.47
CA GLU A 165 -4.36 7.22 -11.51
C GLU A 165 -4.14 7.81 -10.11
N LEU A 166 -4.86 7.33 -9.10
CA LEU A 166 -4.58 7.66 -7.70
C LEU A 166 -3.21 7.15 -7.24
N ASP A 167 -2.82 5.93 -7.64
CA ASP A 167 -1.49 5.39 -7.35
C ASP A 167 -0.39 6.20 -8.05
N LYS A 168 -0.59 6.60 -9.31
CA LYS A 168 0.35 7.49 -10.01
C LYS A 168 0.50 8.83 -9.32
N PHE A 169 -0.61 9.40 -8.87
CA PHE A 169 -0.61 10.65 -8.11
C PHE A 169 0.23 10.52 -6.83
N TYR A 170 0.09 9.41 -6.10
CA TYR A 170 0.93 9.11 -4.92
C TYR A 170 2.42 9.10 -5.25
N TYR A 171 2.84 8.31 -6.23
CA TYR A 171 4.26 8.16 -6.55
C TYR A 171 4.89 9.45 -7.06
N ARG A 172 4.17 10.22 -7.87
CA ARG A 172 4.62 11.55 -8.31
C ARG A 172 4.86 12.47 -7.11
N LYS A 173 3.92 12.49 -6.14
CA LYS A 173 4.07 13.29 -4.92
C LYS A 173 5.23 12.83 -4.04
N LEU A 174 5.50 11.52 -3.96
CA LEU A 174 6.67 11.00 -3.26
C LEU A 174 7.98 11.39 -3.96
N VAL A 175 8.08 11.23 -5.28
CA VAL A 175 9.28 11.60 -6.02
C VAL A 175 9.54 13.10 -5.93
N GLU A 176 8.51 13.94 -6.11
CA GLU A 176 8.58 15.39 -5.96
C GLU A 176 9.10 15.79 -4.57
N SER A 177 8.62 15.14 -3.51
CA SER A 177 9.01 15.48 -2.14
C SER A 177 10.45 15.10 -1.80
N THR A 178 11.09 14.19 -2.53
CA THR A 178 12.53 13.90 -2.36
C THR A 178 13.43 15.12 -2.61
N SER A 179 12.97 16.11 -3.37
CA SER A 179 13.69 17.36 -3.60
C SER A 179 13.93 18.17 -2.32
N ARG A 180 13.09 17.98 -1.30
CA ARG A 180 13.19 18.65 0.01
C ARG A 180 14.07 17.91 1.01
N LEU A 181 14.55 16.72 0.67
CA LEU A 181 15.47 15.95 1.48
C LEU A 181 16.92 16.41 1.25
N SER A 182 17.78 16.18 2.24
CA SER A 182 19.22 16.35 2.05
C SER A 182 19.72 15.44 0.92
N LYS A 183 20.89 15.75 0.36
CA LYS A 183 21.49 14.93 -0.70
C LYS A 183 21.66 13.48 -0.25
N THR A 184 22.18 13.24 0.95
CA THR A 184 22.39 11.91 1.52
C THR A 184 21.10 11.13 1.67
N GLU A 185 20.04 11.75 2.22
CA GLU A 185 18.74 11.10 2.38
C GLU A 185 18.10 10.79 1.02
N ARG A 186 18.15 11.75 0.08
CA ARG A 186 17.61 11.57 -1.27
C ARG A 186 18.33 10.45 -2.02
N ASP A 187 19.65 10.39 -1.95
CA ASP A 187 20.46 9.39 -2.67
C ASP A 187 20.21 7.97 -2.13
N LYS A 188 19.80 7.83 -0.86
CA LYS A 188 19.38 6.55 -0.27
C LYS A 188 17.92 6.19 -0.58
N LEU A 189 17.02 7.17 -0.53
CA LEU A 189 15.58 6.93 -0.59
C LEU A 189 15.01 6.88 -2.01
N LYS A 190 15.46 7.78 -2.89
CA LYS A 190 14.95 7.87 -4.26
C LYS A 190 15.09 6.54 -5.02
N PRO A 191 16.20 5.78 -4.92
CA PRO A 191 16.29 4.46 -5.55
C PRO A 191 15.23 3.46 -5.05
N ILE A 192 14.86 3.52 -3.76
CA ILE A 192 13.83 2.64 -3.18
C ILE A 192 12.45 3.00 -3.73
N ILE A 193 12.14 4.29 -3.84
CA ILE A 193 10.87 4.76 -4.44
C ILE A 193 10.80 4.35 -5.92
N LEU A 194 11.90 4.50 -6.67
CA LEU A 194 11.94 4.07 -8.08
C LEU A 194 11.79 2.55 -8.23
N GLU A 195 12.31 1.76 -7.29
CA GLU A 195 12.07 0.31 -7.22
C GLU A 195 10.57 0.02 -6.99
N GLU A 196 9.91 0.71 -6.05
CA GLU A 196 8.48 0.58 -5.79
C GLU A 196 7.64 0.94 -7.03
N MET A 197 8.00 2.02 -7.73
CA MET A 197 7.36 2.43 -8.98
C MET A 197 7.57 1.44 -10.13
N ASN A 198 8.77 0.85 -10.25
CA ASN A 198 9.01 -0.21 -11.22
C ASN A 198 8.11 -1.42 -10.94
N TRP A 199 7.99 -1.83 -9.68
CA TRP A 199 7.09 -2.92 -9.31
C TRP A 199 5.62 -2.59 -9.53
N GLN A 200 5.18 -1.35 -9.27
CA GLN A 200 3.84 -0.90 -9.66
C GLN A 200 3.61 -1.10 -11.15
N ASN A 201 4.54 -0.66 -12.00
CA ASN A 201 4.41 -0.83 -13.46
C ASN A 201 4.38 -2.31 -13.88
N ILE A 202 5.23 -3.15 -13.27
CA ILE A 202 5.32 -4.59 -13.58
C ILE A 202 4.01 -5.31 -13.20
N VAL A 203 3.58 -5.15 -11.95
CA VAL A 203 2.35 -5.76 -11.45
C VAL A 203 1.14 -5.23 -12.21
N TRP A 204 1.13 -3.93 -12.53
CA TRP A 204 0.05 -3.33 -13.32
C TRP A 204 -0.03 -3.90 -14.74
N ALA A 205 1.10 -4.09 -15.42
CA ALA A 205 1.13 -4.71 -16.74
C ALA A 205 0.54 -6.13 -16.69
N LEU A 206 0.92 -6.92 -15.68
CA LEU A 206 0.41 -8.27 -15.50
C LEU A 206 -1.08 -8.30 -15.15
N ARG A 207 -1.54 -7.45 -14.22
CA ARG A 207 -2.97 -7.37 -13.83
C ARG A 207 -3.85 -6.94 -15.00
N THR A 208 -3.45 -5.90 -15.74
CA THR A 208 -4.26 -5.39 -16.86
C THR A 208 -4.37 -6.39 -18.00
N LYS A 209 -3.31 -7.17 -18.23
CA LYS A 209 -3.32 -8.29 -19.15
C LYS A 209 -4.20 -9.45 -18.64
N LEU A 210 -3.88 -10.01 -17.49
CA LEU A 210 -4.46 -11.27 -16.98
C LEU A 210 -5.86 -11.13 -16.40
N TYR A 211 -6.16 -10.02 -15.70
CA TYR A 211 -7.42 -9.84 -14.99
C TYR A 211 -8.40 -8.94 -15.73
N TYR A 212 -7.92 -8.02 -16.56
CA TYR A 212 -8.77 -7.07 -17.28
C TYR A 212 -8.80 -7.31 -18.79
N ASN A 213 -8.05 -8.29 -19.29
CA ASN A 213 -8.01 -8.69 -20.71
C ASN A 213 -7.81 -7.50 -21.67
N LYS A 214 -6.91 -6.57 -21.31
CA LYS A 214 -6.59 -5.40 -22.12
C LYS A 214 -5.45 -5.70 -23.09
N ILE A 215 -5.31 -4.85 -24.11
CA ILE A 215 -4.13 -4.81 -24.96
C ILE A 215 -3.20 -3.67 -24.50
N PHE A 216 -1.90 -3.77 -24.79
CA PHE A 216 -0.91 -2.83 -24.26
C PHE A 216 -1.21 -1.37 -24.64
N SER A 217 -1.70 -1.13 -25.86
CA SER A 217 -2.06 0.22 -26.34
C SER A 217 -3.15 0.88 -25.51
N ASP A 218 -4.08 0.11 -24.94
CA ASP A 218 -5.19 0.64 -24.14
C ASP A 218 -4.70 1.15 -22.77
N VAL A 219 -3.62 0.56 -22.27
CA VAL A 219 -3.08 0.84 -20.94
C VAL A 219 -1.75 1.57 -20.97
N GLU A 220 -1.20 1.89 -22.15
CA GLU A 220 0.14 2.47 -22.28
C GLU A 220 0.30 3.79 -21.51
N GLN A 221 -0.75 4.62 -21.48
CA GLN A 221 -0.75 5.91 -20.78
C GLN A 221 -0.90 5.77 -19.26
N SER A 222 -1.28 4.59 -18.78
CA SER A 222 -1.48 4.29 -17.37
C SER A 222 -0.17 3.93 -16.65
N PHE A 223 0.94 3.71 -17.37
CA PHE A 223 2.24 3.44 -16.73
C PHE A 223 2.94 4.71 -16.24
N LEU A 224 3.72 4.57 -15.18
CA LEU A 224 4.67 5.57 -14.68
C LEU A 224 5.86 5.70 -15.65
N THR A 225 6.37 6.92 -15.85
CA THR A 225 7.36 7.25 -16.89
C THR A 225 8.51 8.14 -16.41
N GLU A 226 8.68 8.28 -15.09
CA GLU A 226 9.71 9.08 -14.47
C GLU A 226 11.12 8.58 -14.82
N SER A 227 12.10 9.49 -14.80
CA SER A 227 13.50 9.15 -15.11
C SER A 227 14.06 8.17 -14.07
N GLY A 228 14.67 7.08 -14.57
CA GLY A 228 15.21 5.99 -13.75
C GLY A 228 14.33 4.75 -13.69
N LEU A 229 13.11 4.80 -14.24
CA LEU A 229 12.24 3.64 -14.36
C LEU A 229 12.63 2.74 -15.55
N ILE A 230 12.18 1.48 -15.52
CA ILE A 230 12.24 0.60 -16.69
C ILE A 230 11.50 1.21 -17.87
N SER A 231 12.05 1.06 -19.07
CA SER A 231 11.45 1.66 -20.26
C SER A 231 10.09 1.03 -20.59
N LYS A 232 9.20 1.81 -21.22
CA LYS A 232 7.93 1.29 -21.76
C LYS A 232 8.10 0.06 -22.65
N ALA A 233 9.18 0.00 -23.44
CA ALA A 233 9.50 -1.16 -24.26
C ALA A 233 9.75 -2.43 -23.42
N LYS A 234 10.36 -2.29 -22.23
CA LYS A 234 10.50 -3.41 -21.28
C LYS A 234 9.16 -3.75 -20.64
N ILE A 235 8.33 -2.77 -20.28
CA ILE A 235 6.99 -3.03 -19.74
C ILE A 235 6.11 -3.77 -20.76
N SER A 236 6.15 -3.39 -22.04
CA SER A 236 5.45 -4.11 -23.12
C SER A 236 5.89 -5.57 -23.19
N LYS A 237 7.18 -5.87 -23.07
CA LYS A 237 7.67 -7.25 -23.02
C LYS A 237 7.11 -8.03 -21.83
N ILE A 238 6.97 -7.39 -20.66
CA ILE A 238 6.34 -8.01 -19.48
C ILE A 238 4.86 -8.26 -19.72
N PHE A 239 4.17 -7.31 -20.37
CA PHE A 239 2.77 -7.45 -20.75
C PHE A 239 2.53 -8.68 -21.65
N ASP A 240 3.52 -9.01 -22.49
CA ASP A 240 3.49 -10.14 -23.41
C ASP A 240 3.98 -11.47 -22.79
N LEU A 241 4.26 -11.54 -21.47
CA LEU A 241 4.79 -12.75 -20.80
C LEU A 241 3.85 -13.97 -20.80
N GLU A 242 2.63 -13.84 -21.32
CA GLU A 242 1.59 -14.87 -21.26
C GLU A 242 1.95 -16.16 -22.03
N PHE A 243 1.75 -17.32 -21.41
CA PHE A 243 1.61 -18.65 -22.05
C PHE A 243 2.74 -19.15 -22.95
N ILE A 244 3.98 -18.67 -22.81
CA ILE A 244 5.10 -19.27 -23.54
C ILE A 244 6.04 -20.00 -22.57
N ARG A 245 5.78 -21.29 -22.42
CA ARG A 245 6.69 -22.25 -21.80
C ARG A 245 8.09 -22.05 -22.42
N ASP A 246 9.10 -21.92 -21.56
CA ASP A 246 10.52 -21.78 -21.94
C ASP A 246 10.95 -20.45 -22.62
N GLU A 247 10.09 -19.43 -22.78
CA GLU A 247 10.51 -18.12 -23.33
C GLU A 247 10.65 -16.98 -22.32
N GLN A 248 10.29 -17.19 -21.06
CA GLN A 248 10.42 -16.17 -20.01
C GLN A 248 11.86 -15.64 -19.90
N ASP A 249 12.87 -16.51 -20.02
CA ASP A 249 14.28 -16.09 -20.00
C ASP A 249 14.68 -15.19 -21.16
N LYS A 250 14.07 -15.42 -22.33
CA LYS A 250 14.28 -14.63 -23.54
C LYS A 250 13.61 -13.27 -23.42
N ILE A 251 12.38 -13.23 -22.91
CA ILE A 251 11.60 -11.99 -22.69
C ILE A 251 12.27 -11.14 -21.61
N LEU A 252 12.68 -11.77 -20.51
CA LEU A 252 13.34 -11.13 -19.36
C LEU A 252 14.85 -10.93 -19.59
N SER A 253 15.36 -11.23 -20.77
CA SER A 253 16.75 -10.97 -21.12
C SER A 253 17.05 -9.47 -21.05
N GLY A 254 18.10 -9.11 -20.32
CA GLY A 254 18.49 -7.72 -20.08
C GLY A 254 17.64 -6.98 -19.03
N PHE A 255 16.76 -7.67 -18.29
CA PHE A 255 16.18 -7.14 -17.06
C PHE A 255 17.17 -7.26 -15.90
N PRO A 256 17.12 -6.34 -14.91
CA PRO A 256 17.78 -6.53 -13.63
C PRO A 256 17.47 -7.90 -13.04
N THR A 257 18.49 -8.59 -12.52
CA THR A 257 18.39 -9.96 -11.99
C THR A 257 17.24 -10.12 -11.01
N ILE A 258 17.03 -9.15 -10.13
CA ILE A 258 15.99 -9.18 -9.10
C ILE A 258 14.57 -9.23 -9.68
N TYR A 259 14.29 -8.50 -10.77
CA TYR A 259 12.97 -8.52 -11.41
C TYR A 259 12.72 -9.88 -12.07
N ARG A 260 13.73 -10.40 -12.75
CA ARG A 260 13.66 -11.72 -13.39
C ARG A 260 13.41 -12.83 -12.36
N GLU A 261 14.14 -12.81 -11.25
CA GLU A 261 14.03 -13.85 -10.23
C GLU A 261 12.66 -13.86 -9.55
N LEU A 262 12.11 -12.70 -9.19
CA LEU A 262 10.79 -12.63 -8.55
C LEU A 262 9.63 -12.92 -9.52
N ILE A 263 9.72 -12.48 -10.78
CA ILE A 263 8.70 -12.85 -11.79
C ILE A 263 8.72 -14.37 -11.98
N LYS A 264 9.90 -14.97 -12.14
CA LYS A 264 10.04 -16.42 -12.28
C LYS A 264 9.58 -17.19 -11.05
N SER A 265 9.87 -16.73 -9.83
CA SER A 265 9.41 -17.40 -8.61
C SER A 265 7.89 -17.45 -8.55
N ALA A 266 7.22 -16.44 -9.11
CA ALA A 266 5.78 -16.35 -9.21
C ALA A 266 5.19 -17.06 -10.44
N THR A 267 6.00 -17.61 -11.34
CA THR A 267 5.49 -18.28 -12.56
C THR A 267 5.53 -19.80 -12.42
N SER A 268 4.46 -20.47 -12.83
CA SER A 268 4.37 -21.93 -12.86
C SER A 268 5.22 -22.52 -13.99
N GLU A 269 5.45 -23.84 -13.94
CA GLU A 269 6.08 -24.57 -15.04
C GLU A 269 5.28 -24.53 -16.35
N GLU A 270 3.97 -24.27 -16.26
CA GLU A 270 3.06 -24.13 -17.40
C GLU A 270 3.10 -22.71 -17.99
N GLY A 271 3.76 -21.76 -17.34
CA GLY A 271 3.90 -20.37 -17.78
C GLY A 271 2.88 -19.41 -17.17
N ASP A 272 2.05 -19.88 -16.24
CA ASP A 272 1.04 -19.05 -15.56
C ASP A 272 1.66 -18.25 -14.43
N ILE A 273 1.41 -16.94 -14.41
CA ILE A 273 1.94 -16.05 -13.37
C ILE A 273 0.93 -15.92 -12.23
N ASP A 274 1.34 -16.33 -11.03
CA ASP A 274 0.64 -16.08 -9.77
C ASP A 274 0.92 -14.65 -9.28
N ILE A 275 0.08 -13.71 -9.72
CA ILE A 275 0.19 -12.29 -9.31
C ILE A 275 0.13 -12.12 -7.78
N PRO A 276 -0.82 -12.74 -7.03
CA PRO A 276 -0.83 -12.66 -5.57
C PRO A 276 0.50 -13.08 -4.92
N LYS A 277 1.12 -14.16 -5.39
CA LYS A 277 2.44 -14.57 -4.91
C LYS A 277 3.52 -13.53 -5.25
N LEU A 278 3.53 -13.02 -6.48
CA LEU A 278 4.46 -11.96 -6.89
C LEU A 278 4.35 -10.74 -5.98
N GLU A 279 3.13 -10.29 -5.67
CA GLU A 279 2.89 -9.15 -4.79
C GLU A 279 3.42 -9.38 -3.38
N ILE A 280 3.28 -10.59 -2.84
CA ILE A 280 3.85 -10.96 -1.53
C ILE A 280 5.38 -10.89 -1.56
N ASP A 281 6.01 -11.42 -2.61
CA ASP A 281 7.47 -11.42 -2.79
C ASP A 281 8.00 -9.99 -2.97
N VAL A 282 7.30 -9.16 -3.74
CA VAL A 282 7.58 -7.73 -3.94
C VAL A 282 7.45 -6.96 -2.62
N ASP A 283 6.39 -7.19 -1.86
CA ASP A 283 6.20 -6.58 -0.53
C ASP A 283 7.36 -6.92 0.41
N TYR A 284 7.83 -8.17 0.41
CA TYR A 284 8.99 -8.58 1.20
C TYR A 284 10.27 -7.88 0.73
N ARG A 285 10.48 -7.79 -0.58
CA ARG A 285 11.61 -7.09 -1.18
C ARG A 285 11.62 -5.62 -0.79
N LEU A 286 10.52 -4.90 -0.97
CA LEU A 286 10.41 -3.48 -0.62
C LEU A 286 10.62 -3.27 0.89
N TYR A 287 10.00 -4.11 1.73
CA TYR A 287 10.24 -4.10 3.17
C TYR A 287 11.74 -4.24 3.50
N SER A 288 12.44 -5.17 2.85
CA SER A 288 13.88 -5.39 3.06
C SER A 288 14.76 -4.20 2.66
N LEU A 289 14.30 -3.35 1.73
CA LEU A 289 15.00 -2.13 1.32
C LEU A 289 14.77 -1.01 2.34
N TYR A 290 13.53 -0.83 2.79
CA TYR A 290 13.20 0.18 3.80
C TYR A 290 13.81 -0.15 5.16
N ILE A 291 13.70 -1.40 5.64
CA ILE A 291 14.16 -1.79 6.99
C ILE A 291 15.65 -1.57 7.21
N LYS A 292 16.48 -1.69 6.15
CA LYS A 292 17.92 -1.41 6.24
C LYS A 292 18.17 0.02 6.71
N ASN A 293 17.34 0.97 6.31
CA ASN A 293 17.47 2.36 6.70
C ASN A 293 16.98 2.65 8.13
N PHE A 294 16.26 1.72 8.76
CA PHE A 294 15.80 1.87 10.14
C PHE A 294 16.94 1.84 11.16
N TYR A 295 18.03 1.12 10.87
CA TYR A 295 19.13 0.89 11.82
C TYR A 295 20.43 1.64 11.49
N LEU A 296 20.52 2.30 10.32
CA LEU A 296 21.78 2.85 9.83
C LEU A 296 22.11 4.24 10.39
N GLU A 297 21.13 5.15 10.45
CA GLU A 297 21.36 6.55 10.82
C GLU A 297 20.16 7.13 11.57
N PHE A 298 20.43 7.98 12.56
CA PHE A 298 19.42 8.73 13.30
C PHE A 298 18.89 9.92 12.45
N ASN A 299 18.10 9.62 11.42
CA ASN A 299 17.54 10.63 10.52
C ASN A 299 16.12 10.26 10.02
N ILE A 300 15.59 11.04 9.07
CA ILE A 300 14.25 10.87 8.51
C ILE A 300 14.02 9.50 7.87
N LEU A 301 15.07 8.83 7.42
CA LEU A 301 14.99 7.52 6.77
C LEU A 301 14.50 6.45 7.75
N ALA A 302 14.88 6.55 9.04
CA ALA A 302 14.38 5.62 10.05
C ALA A 302 12.87 5.82 10.31
N ILE A 303 12.38 7.06 10.25
CA ILE A 303 10.96 7.36 10.37
C ILE A 303 10.18 6.82 9.17
N ILE A 304 10.71 7.00 7.95
CA ILE A 304 10.10 6.45 6.72
C ILE A 304 10.09 4.92 6.78
N ALA A 305 11.23 4.31 7.13
CA ALA A 305 11.33 2.86 7.30
C ALA A 305 10.32 2.34 8.34
N PHE A 306 10.11 3.08 9.42
CA PHE A 306 9.11 2.74 10.43
C PHE A 306 7.68 2.75 9.88
N ILE A 307 7.30 3.71 9.03
CA ILE A 307 5.98 3.71 8.39
C ILE A 307 5.78 2.42 7.57
N HIS A 308 6.78 2.01 6.79
CA HIS A 308 6.73 0.76 6.02
C HIS A 308 6.75 -0.49 6.92
N ILE A 309 7.46 -0.46 8.05
CA ILE A 309 7.36 -1.51 9.07
C ILE A 309 5.93 -1.64 9.56
N LYS A 310 5.26 -0.54 9.86
CA LYS A 310 3.90 -0.53 10.39
C LYS A 310 2.86 -1.00 9.37
N MET A 311 3.05 -0.68 8.10
CA MET A 311 2.27 -1.29 7.02
C MET A 311 2.47 -2.81 6.96
N LYS A 312 3.74 -3.27 7.03
CA LYS A 312 4.05 -4.71 7.04
C LYS A 312 3.46 -5.42 8.27
N GLU A 313 3.49 -4.77 9.42
CA GLU A 313 2.93 -5.26 10.67
C GLU A 313 1.44 -5.54 10.55
N TYR A 314 0.68 -4.60 9.96
CA TYR A 314 -0.73 -4.81 9.68
C TYR A 314 -0.97 -6.01 8.75
N ASN A 315 -0.24 -6.09 7.63
CA ASN A 315 -0.36 -7.21 6.70
C ASN A 315 -0.03 -8.56 7.35
N ASN A 316 0.96 -8.59 8.24
CA ASN A 316 1.31 -9.77 9.01
C ASN A 316 0.17 -10.21 9.94
N VAL A 317 -0.49 -9.27 10.63
CA VAL A 317 -1.65 -9.57 11.47
C VAL A 317 -2.82 -10.09 10.63
N VAL A 318 -3.15 -9.45 9.50
CA VAL A 318 -4.20 -9.94 8.58
C VAL A 318 -3.91 -11.37 8.15
N LYS A 319 -2.66 -11.67 7.75
CA LYS A 319 -2.26 -13.04 7.37
C LYS A 319 -2.49 -14.05 8.50
N ILE A 320 -2.14 -13.70 9.75
CA ILE A 320 -2.39 -14.58 10.90
C ILE A 320 -3.88 -14.77 11.11
N VAL A 321 -4.67 -13.70 11.09
CA VAL A 321 -6.13 -13.76 11.25
C VAL A 321 -6.77 -14.67 10.18
N GLU A 322 -6.39 -14.51 8.92
CA GLU A 322 -6.90 -15.33 7.81
C GLU A 322 -6.47 -16.79 7.91
N SER A 323 -5.23 -17.06 8.34
CA SER A 323 -4.76 -18.43 8.55
C SER A 323 -5.54 -19.18 9.62
N ILE A 324 -5.89 -18.50 10.72
CA ILE A 324 -6.75 -19.04 11.77
C ILE A 324 -8.18 -19.21 11.24
N ARG A 325 -8.70 -18.23 10.49
CA ARG A 325 -10.06 -18.23 9.93
C ARG A 325 -10.30 -19.42 9.01
N TYR A 326 -9.35 -19.69 8.11
CA TYR A 326 -9.46 -20.73 7.09
C TYR A 326 -8.73 -22.03 7.44
N LYS A 327 -8.07 -22.09 8.61
CA LYS A 327 -7.26 -23.24 9.05
C LYS A 327 -6.20 -23.63 8.03
N THR A 328 -5.57 -22.64 7.40
CA THR A 328 -4.48 -22.83 6.45
C THR A 328 -3.14 -22.69 7.16
N SER A 329 -2.12 -23.41 6.69
CA SER A 329 -0.75 -23.15 7.14
C SER A 329 -0.23 -21.88 6.46
N LEU A 330 0.43 -21.02 7.24
CA LEU A 330 1.13 -19.83 6.75
C LEU A 330 2.49 -20.18 6.15
#